data_AF-A0A6B3FGZ2-F1
#
_entry.id   AF-A0A6B3FGZ2-F1
#
_cell.length_a   1.000
_cell.length_b   1.000
_cell.length_c   1.000
_cell.angle_alpha   90.00
_cell.angle_beta   90.00
_cell.angle_gamma   90.00
#
_symmetry.space_group_name_H-M   'P 1'
#
loop_
_entity.id
_entity.type
_entity.pdbx_description
1 polymer ?
#
loop_
_entity_poly.entity_id
_entity_poly.type
_entity_poly.pdbx_seq_one_letter_code
_entity_poly.pdbx_strand_id
1 'polypeptide(L)' 'MAGEHAAGPLIGVLALQGDVREHTAALTAAGARPVPVRTPAELAAVDGLVLPGGESTTISKLARLFGLLEPLRAAVA' A
#
# COMPACT_ATOMS: atom_id res chain seq x y z
N MET A 1 12.07 8.77 27.79
CA MET A 1 10.62 8.58 27.63
C MET A 1 10.38 8.14 26.19
N ALA A 2 10.70 6.87 25.88
CA ALA A 2 10.40 6.30 24.55
C ALA A 2 8.91 5.98 24.56
N GLY A 3 8.12 6.85 23.94
CA GLY A 3 6.68 6.69 23.84
C GLY A 3 6.32 5.34 23.24
N GLU A 4 5.29 4.73 23.81
CA GLU A 4 4.65 3.51 23.36
C GLU A 4 4.42 3.55 21.84
N HIS A 5 5.20 2.78 21.07
CA HIS A 5 4.76 2.39 19.73
C HIS A 5 4.03 1.07 19.90
N ALA A 6 2.76 1.16 20.31
CA ALA A 6 1.78 0.11 20.07
C ALA A 6 1.93 -0.32 18.60
N ALA A 7 2.25 -1.61 18.36
CA ALA A 7 2.36 -2.29 17.06
C ALA A 7 2.62 -1.39 15.83
N GLY A 8 3.83 -1.43 15.25
CA GLY A 8 4.31 -0.54 14.17
C GLY A 8 3.34 -0.24 13.01
N PRO A 9 3.59 0.80 12.20
CA PRO A 9 2.61 1.38 11.28
C PRO A 9 2.04 0.33 10.31
N LEU A 10 0.75 0.44 10.02
CA LEU A 10 0.06 -0.39 9.05
C LEU A 10 0.33 0.16 7.65
N ILE A 11 1.13 -0.55 6.85
CA ILE A 11 1.56 -0.09 5.52
C ILE A 11 0.89 -0.93 4.45
N GLY A 12 0.13 -0.28 3.57
CA GLY A 12 -0.46 -0.91 2.40
C GLY A 12 0.57 -1.16 1.31
N VAL A 13 0.48 -2.29 0.62
CA VAL A 13 1.20 -2.54 -0.64
C VAL A 13 0.17 -2.72 -1.74
N LEU A 14 0.18 -1.85 -2.76
CA LEU A 14 -0.77 -1.92 -3.85
C LEU A 14 -0.63 -3.27 -4.60
N ALA A 15 -1.63 -4.13 -4.47
CA ALA A 15 -1.58 -5.52 -4.90
C ALA A 15 -2.45 -5.80 -6.14
N LEU A 16 -2.40 -4.88 -7.12
CA LEU A 16 -3.13 -4.99 -8.39
C LEU A 16 -2.37 -5.81 -9.44
N GLN A 17 -1.04 -5.80 -9.39
CA GLN A 17 -0.16 -6.57 -10.27
C GLN A 17 1.06 -7.06 -9.48
N GLY A 18 1.56 -8.25 -9.82
CA GLY A 18 2.53 -8.97 -8.98
C GLY A 18 3.88 -8.28 -8.84
N ASP A 19 4.20 -7.87 -7.61
CA ASP A 19 5.53 -7.72 -6.99
C ASP A 19 5.32 -7.32 -5.52
N VAL A 20 4.57 -8.13 -4.76
CA VAL A 20 4.07 -7.75 -3.42
C VAL A 20 4.94 -8.36 -2.31
N ARG A 21 5.51 -9.54 -2.52
CA ARG A 21 6.10 -10.37 -1.45
C ARG A 21 7.40 -9.78 -0.91
N GLU A 22 8.20 -9.22 -1.81
CA GLU A 22 9.47 -8.57 -1.52
C GLU A 22 9.25 -7.31 -0.69
N HIS A 23 8.23 -6.53 -1.06
CA HIS A 23 7.81 -5.34 -0.33
C HIS A 23 7.28 -5.67 1.07
N THR A 24 6.44 -6.70 1.22
CA THR A 24 5.93 -7.09 2.54
C THR A 24 7.05 -7.63 3.44
N ALA A 25 8.00 -8.41 2.89
CA ALA A 25 9.15 -8.88 3.65
C ALA A 25 10.02 -7.71 4.14
N ALA A 26 10.33 -6.74 3.27
CA ALA A 26 11.12 -5.57 3.61
C ALA A 26 10.44 -4.69 4.67
N LEU A 27 9.15 -4.42 4.54
CA LEU A 27 8.37 -3.65 5.51
C LEU A 27 8.29 -4.34 6.87
N THR A 28 8.10 -5.66 6.89
CA THR A 28 8.10 -6.44 8.14
C THR A 28 9.46 -6.36 8.83
N ALA A 29 10.55 -6.50 8.07
CA ALA A 29 11.92 -6.37 8.60
C ALA A 29 12.21 -4.95 9.14
N ALA A 30 11.56 -3.93 8.60
CA ALA A 30 11.62 -2.55 9.08
C ALA A 30 10.70 -2.27 10.30
N GLY A 31 9.95 -3.27 10.79
CA GLY A 31 9.07 -3.14 11.95
C GLY A 31 7.66 -2.61 11.66
N ALA A 32 7.28 -2.54 10.37
CA ALA A 32 5.91 -2.19 9.97
C ALA A 32 5.01 -3.44 9.90
N ARG A 33 3.70 -3.21 9.80
CA ARG A 33 2.68 -4.24 9.56
C ARG A 33 2.19 -4.10 8.12
N PRO A 34 2.72 -4.88 7.16
CA PRO A 34 2.30 -4.75 5.78
C PRO A 34 0.96 -5.47 5.50
N VAL A 35 0.10 -4.85 4.69
CA VAL A 35 -1.14 -5.46 4.18
C VAL A 35 -1.31 -5.22 2.68
N PRO A 36 -1.88 -6.15 1.92
CA PRO A 36 -2.18 -5.91 0.52
C PRO A 36 -3.36 -4.93 0.38
N VAL A 37 -3.29 -4.03 -0.59
CA VAL A 37 -4.36 -3.08 -0.93
C VAL A 37 -4.86 -3.34 -2.35
N ARG A 38 -6.13 -3.65 -2.49
CA ARG A 38 -6.83 -3.95 -3.76
C ARG A 38 -8.12 -3.16 -3.93
N THR A 39 -8.58 -2.49 -2.87
CA THR A 39 -9.83 -1.76 -2.82
C THR A 39 -9.66 -0.41 -2.10
N PRO A 40 -10.54 0.58 -2.36
CA PRO A 40 -10.51 1.86 -1.66
C PRO A 40 -10.66 1.75 -0.14
N ALA A 41 -11.43 0.78 0.35
CA ALA A 41 -11.61 0.56 1.79
C ALA A 41 -10.32 0.08 2.46
N GLU A 42 -9.55 -0.79 1.81
CA GLU A 42 -8.23 -1.20 2.29
C GLU A 42 -7.24 -0.04 2.25
N LEU A 43 -7.29 0.81 1.21
CA LEU A 43 -6.45 2.01 1.13
C LEU A 43 -6.74 3.00 2.26
N ALA A 44 -8.00 3.19 2.63
CA ALA A 44 -8.39 4.09 3.71
C ALA A 44 -7.99 3.58 5.11
N ALA A 45 -7.65 2.29 5.23
CA ALA A 45 -7.31 1.65 6.50
C ALA A 45 -5.82 1.70 6.83
N VAL A 46 -4.94 2.10 5.89
CA VAL A 46 -3.48 2.06 6.08
C VAL A 46 -2.90 3.44 6.40
N ASP A 47 -1.84 3.44 7.20
CA ASP A 47 -1.10 4.66 7.60
C ASP A 47 -0.19 5.18 6.48
N GLY A 48 0.15 4.31 5.52
CA GLY A 48 0.97 4.65 4.36
C GLY A 48 0.83 3.60 3.26
N LEU A 49 1.24 3.95 2.05
CA LEU A 49 1.10 3.09 0.87
C LEU A 49 2.43 2.96 0.11
N VAL A 50 2.76 1.73 -0.25
CA VAL A 50 3.81 1.39 -1.22
C VAL A 50 3.17 1.09 -2.57
N LEU A 51 3.65 1.80 -3.59
CA LEU A 51 3.37 1.50 -4.99
C LEU A 51 4.52 0.63 -5.52
N PRO A 52 4.32 -0.69 -5.72
CA PRO A 52 5.39 -1.55 -6.21
C PRO A 52 5.77 -1.20 -7.65
N GLY A 53 6.97 -1.62 -8.05
CA GLY A 53 7.44 -1.51 -9.43
C GLY A 53 6.63 -2.40 -10.40
N GLY A 54 6.85 -2.19 -11.69
CA GLY A 54 6.22 -2.95 -12.76
C GLY A 54 5.84 -2.09 -13.96
N GLU A 55 4.83 -2.55 -14.71
CA GLU A 55 4.29 -1.85 -15.88
C GLU A 55 3.34 -0.73 -15.43
N SER A 56 3.81 0.51 -15.40
CA SER A 56 3.03 1.68 -14.95
C SER A 56 1.71 1.86 -15.72
N THR A 57 1.69 1.52 -17.01
CA THR A 57 0.48 1.53 -17.84
C THR A 57 -0.52 0.49 -17.36
N THR A 58 -0.05 -0.69 -16.97
CA THR A 58 -0.90 -1.76 -16.43
C THR A 58 -1.44 -1.38 -15.05
N ILE A 59 -0.58 -0.86 -14.17
CA ILE A 59 -0.96 -0.43 -12.83
C ILE A 59 -2.02 0.68 -12.89
N SER A 60 -1.83 1.69 -13.75
CA SER A 60 -2.81 2.78 -13.88
C SER A 60 -4.14 2.33 -14.50
N LYS A 61 -4.12 1.40 -15.47
CA LYS A 61 -5.35 0.79 -16.01
C LYS A 61 -6.10 0.00 -14.94
N LEU A 62 -5.41 -0.84 -14.17
CA LEU A 62 -6.03 -1.63 -13.10
C LEU A 62 -6.55 -0.71 -11.99
N ALA A 63 -5.80 0.33 -11.59
CA ALA A 63 -6.25 1.28 -10.58
C ALA A 63 -7.55 1.99 -11.00
N ARG A 64 -7.74 2.29 -12.29
CA ARG A 64 -9.02 2.81 -12.81
C ARG A 64 -10.13 1.76 -12.74
N LEU A 65 -9.86 0.54 -13.20
CA LEU A 65 -10.84 -0.56 -13.22
C LEU A 65 -11.35 -0.92 -11.82
N PHE A 66 -10.50 -0.86 -10.80
CA PHE A 66 -10.85 -1.12 -9.41
C PHE A 66 -11.29 0.12 -8.61
N GLY A 67 -11.46 1.28 -9.28
CA GLY A 67 -11.91 2.51 -8.63
C GLY A 67 -10.92 3.10 -7.62
N LEU A 68 -9.64 2.77 -7.75
CA LEU A 68 -8.55 3.19 -6.86
C LEU A 68 -7.83 4.46 -7.32
N LEU A 69 -7.93 4.85 -8.59
CA LEU A 69 -7.16 5.98 -9.12
C LEU A 69 -7.43 7.30 -8.38
N GLU A 70 -8.69 7.68 -8.22
CA GLU A 70 -9.08 8.89 -7.50
C GLU A 70 -8.71 8.83 -6.00
N PRO A 71 -9.01 7.74 -5.26
CA PRO A 71 -8.53 7.56 -3.89
C PRO A 71 -7.01 7.69 -3.74
N LEU A 72 -6.23 7.12 -4.66
CA LEU A 72 -4.76 7.22 -4.65
C LEU A 72 -4.28 8.65 -4.86
N ARG A 73 -4.92 9.41 -5.76
CA ARG A 73 -4.62 10.83 -5.97
C ARG A 73 -4.93 11.67 -4.73
N ALA A 74 -6.05 11.41 -4.08
CA ALA A 74 -6.43 12.12 -2.86
C ALA A 74 -5.46 11.86 -1.69
N ALA A 75 -4.85 10.67 -1.65
CA ALA A 75 -3.91 10.30 -0.59
C ALA A 75 -2.53 10.99 -0.69
N VAL A 76 -2.20 11.64 -1.81
CA VAL A 76 -0.89 12.29 -2.05
C VAL A 76 -0.97 13.81 -2.30
N ALA A 77 -2.18 14.38 -2.30
CA ALA A 77 -2.42 15.81 -2.49
C ALA A 77 -2.34 16.57 -1.17
#